data_AF-A0A8A4TT78-F1
#
_entry.id   AF-A0A8A4TT78-F1
#
_cell.length_a   1.000
_cell.length_b   1.000
_cell.length_c   1.000
_cell.angle_alpha   90.00
_cell.angle_beta   90.00
_cell.angle_gamma   90.00
#
_symmetry.space_group_name_H-M   'P 1'
#
loop_
_entity.id
_entity.type
_entity.pdbx_description
1 polymer ?
#
loop_
_entity_poly.entity_id
_entity_poly.type
_entity_poly.pdbx_seq_one_letter_code
_entity_poly.pdbx_strand_id
1 'polypeptide(L)'
;MLPLWAQSLHLVKPAKGDPLDEAQEFVVEVVGPLQPQRMEIFLNGELMRARRQPPFRFTLSWNTRYRNLVAFVAHFDGREPIRLEKTFEQVAADVEAEIQAFQIWPFFERPQSKAPRVRYQRQTIEPQVFEKADTHRLSLVIALDVSGSMRDELDSLTKPLAEFIAFARKQNYELRFMVFDGTSRLLKIDEVLALPSLADLYRGVAHSTVWDGLATATGLFTPKPRRLLLFISDAADDGSRHSPRSATEFLRRSGAPMIWINLTDRDFGRMYRLARRSGGFELVPEQKPFETLRRRLEYQYHLLAPRAGFPVDLNGSQGSVWYPHWREP
;
A
#
# COMPACT_ATOMS: atom_id res chain seq x y z
N MET A 1 -0.28 9.69 -41.90
CA MET A 1 -0.22 10.79 -40.91
C MET A 1 -0.79 10.27 -39.60
N LEU A 2 -0.01 10.28 -38.53
CA LEU A 2 -0.52 9.96 -37.20
C LEU A 2 -1.45 11.10 -36.75
N PRO A 3 -2.59 10.80 -36.12
CA PRO A 3 -3.48 11.84 -35.64
C PRO A 3 -2.81 12.69 -34.54
N LEU A 4 -3.17 13.98 -34.44
CA LEU A 4 -2.59 14.97 -33.52
C LEU A 4 -2.70 14.62 -32.02
N TRP A 5 -3.47 13.58 -31.68
CA TRP A 5 -3.61 13.03 -30.32
C TRP A 5 -2.63 11.88 -30.02
N ALA A 6 -1.86 11.39 -30.99
CA ALA A 6 -0.91 10.29 -30.84
C ALA A 6 0.48 10.77 -30.41
N GLN A 7 0.55 11.61 -29.37
CA GLN A 7 1.82 12.07 -28.80
C GLN A 7 2.19 11.17 -27.60
N SER A 8 3.38 10.58 -27.60
CA SER A 8 3.85 9.71 -26.51
C SER A 8 5.35 9.89 -26.24
N LEU A 9 5.75 9.50 -25.03
CA LEU A 9 7.14 9.46 -24.60
C LEU A 9 7.61 8.01 -24.50
N HIS A 10 8.81 7.75 -25.02
CA HIS A 10 9.42 6.44 -25.03
C HIS A 10 10.81 6.52 -24.41
N LEU A 11 11.03 5.73 -23.37
CA LEU A 11 12.36 5.53 -22.83
C LEU A 11 13.12 4.56 -23.74
N VAL A 12 14.13 5.04 -24.43
CA VAL A 12 14.99 4.27 -25.33
C VAL A 12 16.16 3.64 -24.58
N LYS A 13 16.71 4.37 -23.59
CA LYS A 13 17.76 3.88 -22.70
C LYS A 13 17.48 4.26 -21.25
N PRO A 14 17.79 3.39 -20.27
CA PRO A 14 18.12 1.98 -20.46
C PRO A 14 16.92 1.20 -21.01
N ALA A 15 17.18 0.16 -21.81
CA ALA A 15 16.13 -0.72 -22.30
C ALA A 15 15.52 -1.52 -21.14
N LYS A 16 14.32 -2.08 -21.36
CA LYS A 16 13.67 -2.90 -20.35
C LYS A 16 14.54 -4.13 -20.05
N GLY A 17 15.03 -4.23 -18.81
CA GLY A 17 15.85 -5.34 -18.35
C GLY A 17 17.35 -5.07 -18.35
N ASP A 18 17.80 -3.93 -18.86
CA ASP A 18 19.20 -3.52 -18.74
C ASP A 18 19.55 -3.31 -17.26
N PRO A 19 20.74 -3.76 -16.82
CA PRO A 19 21.23 -3.45 -15.49
C PRO A 19 21.38 -1.93 -15.34
N LEU A 20 21.09 -1.44 -14.14
CA LEU A 20 21.33 -0.04 -13.80
C LEU A 20 22.67 0.11 -13.09
N ASP A 21 23.52 0.96 -13.64
CA ASP A 21 24.78 1.36 -13.03
C ASP A 21 24.59 2.57 -12.09
N GLU A 22 25.62 2.88 -11.29
CA GLU A 22 25.65 4.07 -10.42
C GLU A 22 25.55 5.39 -11.19
N ALA A 23 25.95 5.38 -12.47
CA ALA A 23 25.77 6.48 -13.40
C ALA A 23 25.17 5.93 -14.71
N GLN A 24 23.94 6.33 -15.01
CA GLN A 24 23.20 5.79 -16.14
C GLN A 24 22.75 6.91 -17.07
N GLU A 25 22.90 6.65 -18.37
CA GLU A 25 22.32 7.49 -19.40
C GLU A 25 20.86 7.09 -19.65
N PHE A 26 19.98 8.08 -19.54
CA PHE A 26 18.61 8.03 -20.00
C PHE A 26 18.45 8.74 -21.33
N VAL A 27 17.86 8.04 -22.30
CA VAL A 27 17.52 8.61 -23.60
C VAL A 27 16.01 8.49 -23.76
N VAL A 28 15.34 9.64 -23.90
CA VAL A 28 13.89 9.68 -24.12
C VAL A 28 13.61 10.22 -25.50
N GLU A 29 12.81 9.47 -26.24
CA GLU A 29 12.28 9.87 -27.53
C GLU A 29 10.82 10.29 -27.39
N VAL A 30 10.46 11.29 -28.17
CA VAL A 30 9.10 11.75 -28.28
C VAL A 30 8.56 11.29 -29.62
N VAL A 31 7.52 10.46 -29.59
CA VAL A 31 6.84 9.97 -30.79
C VAL A 31 5.59 10.81 -30.98
N GLY A 32 5.49 11.49 -32.12
CA GLY A 32 4.34 12.31 -32.46
C GLY A 32 4.70 13.48 -33.37
N PRO A 33 3.69 14.22 -33.87
CA PRO A 33 3.90 15.33 -34.78
C PRO A 33 4.49 16.58 -34.11
N LEU A 34 4.48 16.68 -32.78
CA LEU A 34 4.99 17.83 -32.05
C LEU A 34 6.35 17.55 -31.39
N GLN A 35 7.20 18.57 -31.34
CA GLN A 35 8.45 18.56 -30.60
C GLN A 35 8.27 19.29 -29.26
N PRO A 36 8.72 18.73 -28.13
CA PRO A 36 8.61 19.41 -26.84
C PRO A 36 9.61 20.57 -26.74
N GLN A 37 9.19 21.65 -26.08
CA GLN A 37 10.06 22.81 -25.80
C GLN A 37 10.98 22.57 -24.60
N ARG A 38 10.58 21.67 -23.70
CA ARG A 38 11.33 21.35 -22.48
C ARG A 38 11.02 19.93 -22.06
N MET A 39 12.05 19.22 -21.61
CA MET A 39 11.92 17.94 -20.95
C MET A 39 12.59 17.99 -19.59
N GLU A 40 11.90 17.48 -18.59
CA GLU A 40 12.33 17.42 -17.21
C GLU A 40 12.43 15.97 -16.77
N ILE A 41 13.44 15.67 -15.96
CA ILE A 41 13.61 14.37 -15.33
C ILE A 41 13.54 14.53 -13.81
N PHE A 42 12.70 13.72 -13.18
CA PHE A 42 12.49 13.68 -11.75
C PHE A 42 12.91 12.33 -11.21
N LEU A 43 13.44 12.32 -9.99
CA LEU A 43 13.77 11.12 -9.23
C LEU A 43 13.04 11.21 -7.89
N ASN A 44 12.17 10.23 -7.60
CA ASN A 44 11.37 10.18 -6.38
C ASN A 44 10.57 11.48 -6.08
N GLY A 45 10.14 12.18 -7.14
CA GLY A 45 9.38 13.43 -7.04
C GLY A 45 10.24 14.70 -7.05
N GLU A 46 11.56 14.59 -6.94
CA GLU A 46 12.48 15.74 -6.99
C GLU A 46 12.97 16.01 -8.42
N LEU A 47 12.98 17.27 -8.83
CA LEU A 47 13.49 17.67 -10.15
C LEU A 47 15.02 17.52 -10.17
N MET A 48 15.52 16.59 -10.97
CA MET A 48 16.96 16.36 -11.11
C MET A 48 17.58 17.24 -12.19
N ARG A 49 16.91 17.35 -13.34
CA ARG A 49 17.44 18.08 -14.49
C ARG A 49 16.35 18.47 -15.47
N ALA A 50 16.62 19.50 -16.27
CA ALA A 50 15.78 19.90 -17.39
C ALA A 50 16.63 20.19 -18.64
N ARG A 51 16.08 19.92 -19.82
CA ARG A 51 16.66 20.28 -21.13
C ARG A 51 15.61 20.94 -22.00
N ARG A 52 16.03 21.91 -22.82
CA ARG A 52 15.13 22.70 -23.69
C ARG A 52 15.23 22.34 -25.19
N GLN A 53 16.17 21.46 -25.56
CA GLN A 53 16.40 21.09 -26.96
C GLN A 53 16.72 19.60 -27.09
N PRO A 54 16.26 18.93 -28.17
CA PRO A 54 16.66 17.56 -28.48
C PRO A 54 18.14 17.49 -28.91
N PRO A 55 18.81 16.33 -28.74
CA PRO A 55 18.28 15.10 -28.17
C PRO A 55 18.15 15.17 -26.64
N PHE A 56 17.06 14.62 -26.11
CA PHE A 56 16.80 14.61 -24.68
C PHE A 56 17.54 13.46 -23.99
N ARG A 57 18.81 13.72 -23.69
CA ARG A 57 19.71 12.79 -22.99
C ARG A 57 20.05 13.27 -21.60
N PHE A 58 19.87 12.42 -20.60
CA PHE A 58 20.14 12.73 -19.20
C PHE A 58 21.07 11.68 -18.62
N THR A 59 22.27 12.09 -18.24
CA THR A 59 23.10 11.28 -17.35
C THR A 59 22.74 11.64 -15.92
N LEU A 60 22.27 10.66 -15.16
CA LEU A 60 22.07 10.81 -13.72
C LEU A 60 22.99 9.84 -12.99
N SER A 61 23.54 10.30 -11.88
CA SER A 61 24.20 9.45 -10.89
C SER A 61 23.24 9.22 -9.74
N TRP A 62 23.07 7.98 -9.30
CA TRP A 62 22.18 7.65 -8.18
C TRP A 62 22.69 6.44 -7.40
N ASN A 63 22.16 6.27 -6.19
CA ASN A 63 22.42 5.09 -5.40
C ASN A 63 21.49 3.95 -5.85
N THR A 64 22.07 2.88 -6.39
CA THR A 64 21.38 1.70 -6.95
C THR A 64 20.64 0.86 -5.91
N ARG A 65 20.83 1.13 -4.62
CA ARG A 65 20.16 0.42 -3.51
C ARG A 65 18.70 0.83 -3.29
N TYR A 66 18.23 1.92 -3.89
CA TYR A 66 16.87 2.44 -3.70
C TYR A 66 15.93 2.07 -4.84
N ARG A 67 14.64 1.92 -4.53
CA ARG A 67 13.56 1.84 -5.54
C ARG A 67 13.39 3.22 -6.14
N ASN A 68 13.98 3.42 -7.31
CA ASN A 68 14.03 4.72 -7.96
C ASN A 68 12.84 4.87 -8.91
N LEU A 69 11.89 5.74 -8.55
CA LEU A 69 10.86 6.23 -9.49
C LEU A 69 11.47 7.36 -10.30
N VAL A 70 11.61 7.15 -11.60
CA VAL A 70 12.05 8.17 -12.54
C VAL A 70 10.85 8.64 -13.34
N ALA A 71 10.59 9.94 -13.34
CA ALA A 71 9.54 10.53 -14.18
C ALA A 71 10.15 11.48 -15.22
N PHE A 72 9.68 11.39 -16.45
CA PHE A 72 10.01 12.32 -17.53
C PHE A 72 8.77 13.13 -17.87
N VAL A 73 8.90 14.45 -17.88
CA VAL A 73 7.81 15.37 -18.21
C VAL A 73 8.22 16.18 -19.43
N ALA A 74 7.46 16.07 -20.52
CA ALA A 74 7.66 16.81 -21.74
C ALA A 74 6.60 17.91 -21.88
N HIS A 75 7.06 19.15 -21.99
CA HIS A 75 6.21 20.34 -22.10
C HIS A 75 6.09 20.77 -23.57
N PHE A 76 4.86 21.05 -24.00
CA PHE A 76 4.52 21.46 -25.35
C PHE A 76 3.80 22.81 -25.30
N ASP A 77 3.96 23.62 -26.36
CA ASP A 77 3.38 24.96 -26.39
C ASP A 77 1.85 24.92 -26.28
N GLY A 78 1.29 25.65 -25.31
CA GLY A 78 -0.15 25.76 -25.08
C GLY A 78 -0.88 24.42 -24.84
N ARG A 79 -0.17 23.37 -24.40
CA ARG A 79 -0.75 22.03 -24.17
C ARG A 79 -0.32 21.45 -22.83
N GLU A 80 -1.16 20.53 -22.34
CA GLU A 80 -0.85 19.75 -21.14
C GLU A 80 0.45 18.94 -21.31
N PRO A 81 1.34 18.94 -20.31
CA PRO A 81 2.55 18.15 -20.35
C PRO A 81 2.27 16.64 -20.42
N ILE A 82 3.10 15.92 -21.16
CA ILE A 82 3.04 14.46 -21.22
C ILE A 82 4.05 13.88 -20.24
N ARG A 83 3.61 12.89 -19.45
CA ARG A 83 4.41 12.26 -18.40
C ARG A 83 4.66 10.79 -18.71
N LEU A 84 5.91 10.37 -18.54
CA LEU A 84 6.33 8.96 -18.54
C LEU A 84 6.93 8.63 -17.18
N GLU A 85 6.40 7.61 -16.52
CA GLU A 85 6.95 7.12 -15.25
C GLU A 85 7.56 5.73 -15.41
N LYS A 86 8.74 5.55 -14.80
CA LYS A 86 9.43 4.27 -14.79
C LYS A 86 9.98 3.99 -13.41
N THR A 87 9.65 2.81 -12.88
CA THR A 87 10.31 2.27 -11.69
C THR A 87 11.33 1.25 -12.15
N PHE A 88 12.56 1.36 -11.63
CA PHE A 88 13.60 0.38 -11.88
C PHE A 88 13.87 -0.38 -10.59
N GLU A 89 13.61 -1.69 -10.60
CA GLU A 89 14.00 -2.60 -9.53
C GLU A 89 15.27 -3.34 -9.99
N GLN A 90 16.37 -3.29 -9.23
CA GLN A 90 17.43 -4.27 -9.40
C GLN A 90 16.93 -5.58 -8.79
N VAL A 91 16.47 -6.50 -9.65
CA VAL A 91 16.22 -7.89 -9.27
C VAL A 91 17.57 -8.60 -9.34
N ALA A 92 18.21 -8.84 -8.19
CA ALA A 92 19.20 -9.91 -8.12
C ALA A 92 18.46 -11.21 -8.46
N ALA A 93 18.98 -11.92 -9.47
CA ALA A 93 18.42 -13.14 -10.02
C ALA A 93 18.13 -14.19 -8.93
N ASP A 94 16.84 -14.41 -8.65
CA ASP A 94 16.16 -15.71 -8.43
C ASP A 94 14.78 -15.50 -7.79
N VAL A 95 13.93 -14.69 -8.41
CA VAL A 95 12.53 -14.62 -8.00
C VAL A 95 11.68 -14.66 -9.26
N GLU A 96 11.11 -15.84 -9.51
CA GLU A 96 9.93 -16.03 -10.34
C GLU A 96 8.97 -14.85 -10.13
N ALA A 97 8.65 -14.21 -11.25
CA ALA A 97 7.76 -13.06 -11.38
C ALA A 97 6.64 -12.99 -10.33
N GLU A 98 6.75 -12.04 -9.41
CA GLU A 98 5.59 -11.47 -8.74
C GLU A 98 5.37 -10.05 -9.29
N ILE A 99 4.57 -9.96 -10.36
CA ILE A 99 3.93 -8.70 -10.74
C ILE A 99 2.91 -8.41 -9.63
N GLN A 100 3.36 -7.77 -8.54
CA GLN A 100 2.45 -7.21 -7.54
C GLN A 100 1.89 -5.89 -8.10
N ALA A 101 0.75 -5.99 -8.79
CA ALA A 101 -0.12 -4.83 -8.92
C ALA A 101 -0.47 -4.36 -7.51
N PHE A 102 -0.12 -3.11 -7.17
CA PHE A 102 -0.51 -2.47 -5.92
C PHE A 102 -2.03 -2.32 -5.89
N GLN A 103 -2.69 -3.34 -5.38
CA GLN A 103 -4.11 -3.40 -5.17
C GLN A 103 -4.32 -3.96 -3.77
N ILE A 104 -4.80 -3.11 -2.86
CA ILE A 104 -5.26 -3.60 -1.56
C ILE A 104 -6.43 -4.60 -1.79
N TRP A 105 -7.13 -4.52 -2.95
CA TRP A 105 -7.96 -5.58 -3.55
C TRP A 105 -8.04 -5.42 -5.09
N PRO A 106 -8.05 -6.50 -5.91
CA PRO A 106 -8.37 -6.41 -7.33
C PRO A 106 -9.85 -6.17 -7.58
N PHE A 107 -10.16 -5.09 -8.31
CA PHE A 107 -11.51 -4.80 -8.80
C PHE A 107 -11.62 -5.11 -10.28
N PHE A 108 -12.70 -5.77 -10.69
CA PHE A 108 -13.14 -5.85 -12.08
C PHE A 108 -14.45 -5.08 -12.23
N GLU A 109 -14.49 -4.08 -13.12
CA GLU A 109 -15.64 -3.17 -13.26
C GLU A 109 -16.85 -3.79 -13.99
N ARG A 110 -16.78 -5.01 -14.53
CA ARG A 110 -17.91 -5.71 -15.14
C ARG A 110 -17.72 -7.23 -15.06
N PRO A 111 -18.75 -8.03 -14.76
CA PRO A 111 -18.79 -9.36 -15.32
C PRO A 111 -19.01 -9.18 -16.82
N GLN A 112 -17.98 -9.43 -17.64
CA GLN A 112 -18.29 -9.86 -18.99
C GLN A 112 -19.19 -11.08 -18.84
N SER A 113 -20.33 -11.08 -19.51
CA SER A 113 -21.40 -12.09 -19.44
C SER A 113 -20.95 -13.51 -19.82
N LYS A 114 -19.66 -13.72 -20.05
CA LYS A 114 -18.98 -15.00 -20.05
C LYS A 114 -17.65 -14.81 -19.32
N ALA A 115 -17.43 -15.54 -18.23
CA ALA A 115 -16.14 -15.59 -17.56
C ALA A 115 -15.05 -15.92 -18.62
N PRO A 116 -14.00 -15.11 -18.79
CA PRO A 116 -12.95 -15.44 -19.72
C PRO A 116 -12.29 -16.74 -19.27
N ARG A 117 -12.39 -17.78 -20.10
CA ARG A 117 -11.62 -19.02 -19.93
C ARG A 117 -10.15 -18.69 -20.17
N VAL A 118 -9.40 -18.43 -19.11
CA VAL A 118 -7.94 -18.31 -19.20
C VAL A 118 -7.36 -19.72 -19.28
N ARG A 119 -6.89 -20.10 -20.47
CA ARG A 119 -6.22 -21.39 -20.70
C ARG A 119 -4.74 -21.20 -20.36
N TYR A 120 -4.38 -21.41 -19.09
CA TYR A 120 -2.97 -21.46 -18.69
C TYR A 120 -2.53 -22.92 -18.62
N GLN A 121 -1.50 -23.28 -19.40
CA GLN A 121 -0.79 -24.57 -19.33
C GLN A 121 -1.70 -25.83 -19.19
N ARG A 122 -2.67 -26.00 -20.10
CA ARG A 122 -3.54 -27.20 -20.22
C ARG A 122 -4.46 -27.53 -19.04
N GLN A 123 -4.53 -26.73 -17.98
CA GLN A 123 -5.53 -26.91 -16.93
C GLN A 123 -6.75 -26.01 -17.15
N THR A 124 -7.93 -26.57 -16.97
CA THR A 124 -9.19 -25.81 -16.96
C THR A 124 -9.43 -25.39 -15.51
N ILE A 125 -9.26 -24.11 -15.23
CA ILE A 125 -9.57 -23.52 -13.92
C ILE A 125 -11.08 -23.27 -13.90
N GLU A 126 -11.78 -23.82 -12.90
CA GLU A 126 -13.22 -23.56 -12.74
C GLU A 126 -13.47 -22.08 -12.41
N PRO A 127 -14.54 -21.47 -12.97
CA PRO A 127 -14.85 -20.07 -12.73
C PRO A 127 -15.17 -19.82 -11.24
N GLN A 128 -14.41 -18.91 -10.62
CA GLN A 128 -14.68 -18.45 -9.26
C GLN A 128 -16.04 -17.75 -9.19
N VAL A 129 -16.83 -18.09 -8.17
CA VAL A 129 -18.07 -17.38 -7.85
C VAL A 129 -17.67 -16.06 -7.18
N PHE A 130 -18.19 -14.96 -7.70
CA PHE A 130 -17.96 -13.64 -7.15
C PHE A 130 -19.10 -13.27 -6.19
N GLU A 131 -18.77 -12.79 -4.99
CA GLU A 131 -19.76 -12.24 -4.05
C GLU A 131 -19.77 -10.71 -4.10
N LYS A 132 -20.95 -10.11 -3.84
CA LYS A 132 -21.12 -8.66 -3.81
C LYS A 132 -20.36 -8.05 -2.63
N ALA A 133 -19.57 -7.01 -2.88
CA ALA A 133 -18.67 -6.38 -1.93
C ALA A 133 -19.34 -5.79 -0.67
N ASP A 134 -20.60 -5.40 -0.81
CA ASP A 134 -21.34 -4.63 0.20
C ASP A 134 -21.80 -5.45 1.42
N THR A 135 -21.66 -6.78 1.40
CA THR A 135 -22.17 -7.63 2.51
C THR A 135 -21.16 -7.85 3.63
N HIS A 136 -19.86 -7.64 3.37
CA HIS A 136 -18.81 -7.99 4.34
C HIS A 136 -18.22 -6.76 5.01
N ARG A 137 -18.39 -6.65 6.33
CA ARG A 137 -17.75 -5.61 7.16
C ARG A 137 -16.23 -5.82 7.16
N LEU A 138 -15.47 -4.73 7.10
CA LEU A 138 -14.01 -4.79 7.27
C LEU A 138 -13.69 -5.24 8.70
N SER A 139 -12.93 -6.32 8.84
CA SER A 139 -12.29 -6.72 10.09
C SER A 139 -10.98 -5.96 10.21
N LEU A 140 -10.90 -5.04 11.18
CA LEU A 140 -9.74 -4.21 11.44
C LEU A 140 -9.17 -4.57 12.81
N VAL A 141 -7.95 -5.11 12.81
CA VAL A 141 -7.17 -5.34 14.02
C VAL A 141 -6.19 -4.19 14.17
N ILE A 142 -6.22 -3.53 15.31
CA ILE A 142 -5.24 -2.51 15.70
C ILE A 142 -4.34 -3.14 16.76
N ALA A 143 -3.05 -3.24 16.48
CA ALA A 143 -2.04 -3.72 17.41
C ALA A 143 -1.08 -2.59 17.74
N LEU A 144 -1.03 -2.20 19.01
CA LEU A 144 -0.22 -1.09 19.51
C LEU A 144 0.89 -1.62 20.42
N ASP A 145 2.11 -1.31 20.06
CA ASP A 145 3.28 -1.48 20.92
C ASP A 145 3.22 -0.47 22.07
N VAL A 146 3.22 -0.97 23.29
CA VAL A 146 3.25 -0.15 24.51
C VAL A 146 4.49 -0.45 25.34
N SER A 147 5.57 -0.94 24.71
CA SER A 147 6.87 -1.15 25.35
C SER A 147 7.51 0.15 25.82
N GLY A 148 8.55 0.04 26.65
CA GLY A 148 9.22 1.21 27.24
C GLY A 148 9.78 2.20 26.22
N SER A 149 10.18 1.74 25.03
CA SER A 149 10.69 2.61 23.95
C SER A 149 9.62 3.42 23.24
N MET A 150 8.34 3.08 23.41
CA MET A 150 7.19 3.75 22.81
C MET A 150 6.57 4.82 23.71
N ARG A 151 7.03 4.90 24.98
CA ARG A 151 6.32 5.64 26.04
C ARG A 151 6.12 7.12 25.69
N ASP A 152 7.15 7.75 25.14
CA ASP A 152 7.13 9.18 24.85
C ASP A 152 6.27 9.48 23.60
N GLU A 153 6.13 8.50 22.72
CA GLU A 153 5.37 8.57 21.48
C GLU A 153 3.88 8.30 21.70
N LEU A 154 3.51 7.49 22.69
CA LEU A 154 2.12 7.09 22.97
C LEU A 154 1.19 8.29 23.25
N ASP A 155 1.67 9.29 23.98
CA ASP A 155 0.89 10.49 24.27
C ASP A 155 0.45 11.21 22.98
N SER A 156 1.36 11.32 22.01
CA SER A 156 1.10 11.95 20.71
C SER A 156 0.06 11.21 19.87
N LEU A 157 -0.12 9.91 20.12
CA LEU A 157 -1.06 9.06 19.40
C LEU A 157 -2.47 9.07 19.99
N THR A 158 -2.64 9.45 21.26
CA THR A 158 -3.90 9.30 21.99
C THR A 158 -5.08 9.90 21.23
N LYS A 159 -4.98 11.19 20.87
CA LYS A 159 -6.06 11.89 20.16
C LYS A 159 -6.26 11.38 18.72
N PRO A 160 -5.21 11.30 17.86
CA PRO A 160 -5.39 10.81 16.49
C PRO A 160 -5.93 9.38 16.39
N LEU A 161 -5.50 8.48 17.29
CA LEU A 161 -5.98 7.10 17.32
C LEU A 161 -7.43 7.02 17.79
N ALA A 162 -7.82 7.79 18.80
CA ALA A 162 -9.21 7.88 19.26
C ALA A 162 -10.15 8.39 18.14
N GLU A 163 -9.73 9.44 17.41
CA GLU A 163 -10.47 9.96 16.25
C GLU A 163 -10.60 8.90 15.14
N PHE A 164 -9.53 8.14 14.87
CA PHE A 164 -9.55 7.05 13.90
C PHE A 164 -10.47 5.89 14.32
N ILE A 165 -10.44 5.49 15.59
CA ILE A 165 -11.35 4.47 16.15
C ILE A 165 -12.80 4.94 16.04
N ALA A 166 -13.10 6.20 16.36
CA ALA A 166 -14.44 6.77 16.21
C ALA A 166 -14.92 6.75 14.75
N PHE A 167 -14.03 7.11 13.81
CA PHE A 167 -14.29 6.97 12.37
C PHE A 167 -14.60 5.51 11.99
N ALA A 168 -13.77 4.56 12.41
CA ALA A 168 -13.94 3.15 12.08
C ALA A 168 -15.26 2.58 12.64
N ARG A 169 -15.69 3.01 13.84
CA ARG A 169 -17.02 2.68 14.40
C ARG A 169 -18.15 3.24 13.53
N LYS A 170 -18.03 4.49 13.06
CA LYS A 170 -19.01 5.12 12.16
C LYS A 170 -19.13 4.37 10.83
N GLN A 171 -18.02 3.80 10.34
CA GLN A 171 -18.00 2.96 9.13
C GLN A 171 -18.42 1.50 9.39
N ASN A 172 -18.85 1.16 10.61
CA ASN A 172 -19.33 -0.18 10.99
C ASN A 172 -18.28 -1.29 10.77
N TYR A 173 -17.00 -0.99 11.03
CA TYR A 173 -15.93 -1.99 10.98
C TYR A 173 -16.00 -2.91 12.20
N GLU A 174 -15.60 -4.18 12.04
CA GLU A 174 -15.36 -5.09 13.16
C GLU A 174 -13.98 -4.78 13.72
N LEU A 175 -13.94 -4.03 14.83
CA LEU A 175 -12.72 -3.57 15.45
C LEU A 175 -12.25 -4.52 16.54
N ARG A 176 -10.95 -4.83 16.53
CA ARG A 176 -10.24 -5.48 17.64
C ARG A 176 -9.02 -4.65 17.96
N PHE A 177 -8.82 -4.34 19.24
CA PHE A 177 -7.68 -3.56 19.68
C PHE A 177 -6.85 -4.39 20.65
N MET A 178 -5.58 -4.52 20.37
CA MET A 178 -4.64 -5.17 21.26
C MET A 178 -3.42 -4.31 21.52
N VAL A 179 -2.83 -4.50 22.69
CA VAL A 179 -1.52 -3.96 23.03
C VAL A 179 -0.52 -5.06 23.26
N PHE A 180 0.76 -4.76 23.10
CA PHE A 180 1.86 -5.67 23.43
C PHE A 180 3.07 -4.92 23.98
N ASP A 181 3.72 -5.53 24.98
CA ASP A 181 4.85 -4.97 25.75
C ASP A 181 5.71 -6.08 26.38
N GLY A 182 5.76 -7.28 25.79
CA GLY A 182 6.21 -8.51 26.46
C GLY A 182 5.09 -9.55 26.55
N THR A 183 3.85 -9.09 26.71
CA THR A 183 2.64 -9.92 26.65
C THR A 183 1.58 -9.24 25.80
N SER A 184 0.79 -10.01 25.05
CA SER A 184 -0.31 -9.46 24.26
C SER A 184 -1.61 -9.41 25.06
N ARG A 185 -2.32 -8.28 24.99
CA ARG A 185 -3.59 -8.06 25.69
C ARG A 185 -4.63 -7.51 24.73
N LEU A 186 -5.80 -8.15 24.67
CA LEU A 186 -6.95 -7.62 23.96
C LEU A 186 -7.70 -6.64 24.87
N LEU A 187 -7.98 -5.44 24.38
CA LEU A 187 -8.71 -4.40 25.10
C LEU A 187 -10.07 -4.17 24.43
N LYS A 188 -11.07 -3.78 25.23
CA LYS A 188 -12.33 -3.31 24.65
C LYS A 188 -12.12 -1.91 24.08
N ILE A 189 -12.77 -1.63 22.96
CA ILE A 189 -12.68 -0.31 22.31
C ILE A 189 -13.11 0.82 23.25
N ASP A 190 -14.15 0.61 24.04
CA ASP A 190 -14.63 1.62 24.99
C ASP A 190 -13.63 1.87 26.13
N GLU A 191 -12.84 0.86 26.53
CA GLU A 191 -11.76 1.02 27.51
C GLU A 191 -10.65 1.91 26.91
N VAL A 192 -10.26 1.64 25.66
CA VAL A 192 -9.23 2.44 24.96
C VAL A 192 -9.67 3.90 24.79
N LEU A 193 -10.93 4.13 24.43
CA LEU A 193 -11.47 5.49 24.24
C LEU A 193 -11.67 6.26 25.56
N ALA A 194 -11.74 5.56 26.69
CA ALA A 194 -11.86 6.17 28.02
C ALA A 194 -10.52 6.54 28.64
N LEU A 195 -9.39 6.13 28.05
CA LEU A 195 -8.06 6.43 28.56
C LEU A 195 -7.75 7.93 28.42
N PRO A 196 -7.27 8.60 29.48
CA PRO A 196 -6.72 9.94 29.39
C PRO A 196 -5.48 9.98 28.48
N SER A 197 -4.64 8.95 28.56
CA SER A 197 -3.48 8.74 27.70
C SER A 197 -3.29 7.25 27.35
N LEU A 198 -2.80 6.97 26.13
CA LEU A 198 -2.32 5.65 25.77
C LEU A 198 -1.07 5.23 26.54
N ALA A 199 -0.28 6.18 27.06
CA ALA A 199 0.87 5.89 27.92
C ALA A 199 0.44 5.22 29.25
N ASP A 200 -0.81 5.38 29.67
CA ASP A 200 -1.38 4.68 30.84
C ASP A 200 -1.48 3.15 30.64
N LEU A 201 -1.31 2.68 29.40
CA LEU A 201 -1.27 1.25 29.07
C LEU A 201 0.09 0.61 29.36
N TYR A 202 1.14 1.41 29.53
CA TYR A 202 2.50 0.96 29.84
C TYR A 202 2.58 0.36 31.25
N ARG A 203 3.21 -0.81 31.38
CA ARG A 203 3.32 -1.55 32.65
C ARG A 203 4.74 -1.60 33.24
N GLY A 204 5.67 -0.79 32.75
CA GLY A 204 7.04 -0.80 33.24
C GLY A 204 7.93 -1.89 32.60
N VAL A 205 7.51 -2.47 31.49
CA VAL A 205 8.30 -3.50 30.79
C VAL A 205 9.20 -2.85 29.74
N ALA A 206 10.51 -2.92 29.94
CA ALA A 206 11.48 -2.32 29.03
C ALA A 206 11.65 -3.08 27.70
N HIS A 207 11.26 -4.35 27.68
CA HIS A 207 11.40 -5.24 26.52
C HIS A 207 10.25 -5.08 25.53
N SER A 208 10.53 -5.36 24.25
CA SER A 208 9.54 -5.42 23.19
C SER A 208 9.51 -6.80 22.55
N THR A 209 8.28 -7.23 22.25
CA THR A 209 7.96 -8.54 21.66
C THR A 209 7.18 -8.36 20.36
N VAL A 210 7.76 -7.64 19.40
CA VAL A 210 7.10 -7.23 18.16
C VAL A 210 6.62 -8.43 17.34
N TRP A 211 7.43 -9.47 17.22
CA TRP A 211 7.07 -10.65 16.43
C TRP A 211 5.96 -11.46 17.09
N ASP A 212 5.95 -11.55 18.42
CA ASP A 212 4.87 -12.20 19.17
C ASP A 212 3.57 -11.37 19.11
N GLY A 213 3.69 -10.04 19.16
CA GLY A 213 2.59 -9.10 18.97
C GLY A 213 1.94 -9.27 17.60
N LEU A 214 2.76 -9.35 16.54
CA LEU A 214 2.31 -9.59 15.17
C LEU A 214 1.64 -10.97 15.00
N ALA A 215 2.25 -12.02 15.54
CA ALA A 215 1.68 -13.37 15.52
C ALA A 215 0.30 -13.40 16.21
N THR A 216 0.19 -12.74 17.37
CA THR A 216 -1.07 -12.66 18.11
C THR A 216 -2.11 -11.84 17.34
N ALA A 217 -1.74 -10.68 16.80
CA ALA A 217 -2.64 -9.80 16.05
C ALA A 217 -3.25 -10.48 14.83
N THR A 218 -2.43 -11.22 14.07
CA THR A 218 -2.89 -11.96 12.89
C THR A 218 -3.81 -13.12 13.25
N GLY A 219 -3.65 -13.71 14.43
CA GLY A 219 -4.58 -14.72 14.99
C GLY A 219 -5.94 -14.16 15.42
N LEU A 220 -6.10 -12.83 15.52
CA LEU A 220 -7.38 -12.21 15.91
C LEU A 220 -8.38 -12.10 14.75
N PHE A 221 -7.97 -12.30 13.51
CA PHE A 221 -8.90 -12.21 12.37
C PHE A 221 -9.88 -13.37 12.36
N THR A 222 -11.15 -13.05 12.16
CA THR A 222 -12.17 -14.05 11.80
C THR A 222 -12.02 -14.42 10.32
N PRO A 223 -12.47 -15.62 9.89
CA PRO A 223 -12.44 -16.04 8.50
C PRO A 223 -13.43 -15.22 7.65
N LYS A 224 -13.09 -13.96 7.39
CA LYS A 224 -13.85 -13.00 6.58
C LYS A 224 -13.01 -12.51 5.40
N PRO A 225 -13.63 -12.06 4.28
CA PRO A 225 -12.86 -11.67 3.10
C PRO A 225 -12.16 -10.31 3.23
N ARG A 226 -12.61 -9.44 4.13
CA ARG A 226 -12.04 -8.09 4.32
C ARG A 226 -11.33 -7.99 5.65
N ARG A 227 -10.00 -8.02 5.60
CA ARG A 227 -9.12 -7.94 6.77
C ARG A 227 -8.12 -6.82 6.57
N LEU A 228 -7.74 -6.14 7.65
CA LEU A 228 -6.70 -5.13 7.66
C LEU A 228 -6.04 -5.13 9.03
N LEU A 229 -4.71 -5.22 9.06
CA LEU A 229 -3.92 -5.08 10.27
C LEU A 229 -3.33 -3.67 10.29
N LEU A 230 -3.67 -2.88 11.31
CA LEU A 230 -2.96 -1.65 11.65
C LEU A 230 -1.98 -1.96 12.78
N PHE A 231 -0.69 -2.00 12.46
CA PHE A 231 0.37 -2.33 13.40
C PHE A 231 1.15 -1.05 13.74
N ILE A 232 1.21 -0.67 15.01
CA ILE A 232 1.82 0.59 15.47
C ILE A 232 2.97 0.21 16.40
N SER A 233 4.21 0.45 15.98
CA SER A 233 5.42 0.04 16.71
C SER A 233 6.66 0.72 16.14
N ASP A 234 7.70 0.86 16.95
CA ASP A 234 9.06 1.26 16.55
C ASP A 234 9.90 0.11 15.99
N ALA A 235 9.32 -1.09 15.89
CA ALA A 235 9.96 -2.33 15.45
C ALA A 235 11.12 -2.84 16.31
N ALA A 236 11.38 -2.24 17.48
CA ALA A 236 12.37 -2.74 18.41
C ALA A 236 11.95 -4.11 18.92
N ASP A 237 12.86 -5.08 18.96
CA ASP A 237 12.53 -6.43 19.41
C ASP A 237 13.72 -7.07 20.12
N ASP A 238 13.51 -7.45 21.38
CA ASP A 238 14.52 -8.08 22.23
C ASP A 238 13.97 -9.24 23.07
N GLY A 239 12.66 -9.45 23.08
CA GLY A 239 11.99 -10.47 23.89
C GLY A 239 11.15 -11.49 23.11
N SER A 240 10.97 -11.33 21.78
CA SER A 240 10.06 -12.21 21.04
C SER A 240 10.53 -13.66 21.02
N ARG A 241 9.58 -14.58 21.22
CA ARG A 241 9.81 -16.02 21.02
C ARG A 241 9.72 -16.39 19.54
N HIS A 242 8.90 -15.68 18.78
CA HIS A 242 8.77 -15.87 17.35
C HIS A 242 9.87 -15.13 16.59
N SER A 243 10.39 -15.79 15.55
CA SER A 243 11.32 -15.16 14.62
C SER A 243 10.57 -14.26 13.62
N PRO A 244 11.26 -13.29 12.98
CA PRO A 244 10.69 -12.51 11.88
C PRO A 244 10.12 -13.38 10.76
N ARG A 245 10.76 -14.52 10.47
CA ARG A 245 10.30 -15.48 9.45
C ARG A 245 8.98 -16.13 9.85
N SER A 246 8.84 -16.54 11.11
CA SER A 246 7.61 -17.12 11.65
C SER A 246 6.47 -16.08 11.62
N ALA A 247 6.75 -14.85 12.04
CA ALA A 247 5.79 -13.75 12.04
C ALA A 247 5.31 -13.40 10.61
N THR A 248 6.21 -13.46 9.63
CA THR A 248 5.88 -13.32 8.21
C THR A 248 4.88 -14.38 7.75
N GLU A 249 5.06 -15.63 8.17
CA GLU A 249 4.12 -16.70 7.81
C GLU A 249 2.75 -16.55 8.47
N PHE A 250 2.69 -16.07 9.72
CA PHE A 250 1.42 -15.75 10.36
C PHE A 250 0.67 -14.66 9.59
N LEU A 251 1.35 -13.58 9.22
CA LEU A 251 0.76 -12.51 8.42
C LEU A 251 0.28 -13.02 7.06
N ARG A 252 1.10 -13.80 6.35
CA ARG A 252 0.71 -14.38 5.05
C ARG A 252 -0.52 -15.29 5.17
N ARG A 253 -0.56 -16.18 6.16
CA ARG A 253 -1.70 -17.09 6.41
C ARG A 253 -2.98 -16.35 6.77
N SER A 254 -2.86 -15.23 7.47
CA SER A 254 -4.02 -14.39 7.80
C SER A 254 -4.66 -13.73 6.58
N GLY A 255 -3.91 -13.60 5.46
CA GLY A 255 -4.36 -12.90 4.27
C GLY A 255 -4.68 -11.42 4.49
N ALA A 256 -4.26 -10.85 5.62
CA ALA A 256 -4.52 -9.46 5.98
C ALA A 256 -3.36 -8.57 5.51
N PRO A 257 -3.60 -7.53 4.70
CA PRO A 257 -2.61 -6.49 4.48
C PRO A 257 -2.27 -5.79 5.80
N MET A 258 -0.99 -5.53 6.02
CA MET A 258 -0.47 -4.82 7.19
C MET A 258 -0.10 -3.39 6.83
N ILE A 259 -0.75 -2.44 7.50
CA ILE A 259 -0.33 -1.04 7.53
C ILE A 259 0.50 -0.87 8.79
N TRP A 260 1.79 -0.63 8.61
CA TRP A 260 2.69 -0.33 9.72
C TRP A 260 2.77 1.18 9.92
N ILE A 261 2.40 1.65 11.11
CA ILE A 261 2.71 3.02 11.54
C ILE A 261 3.99 2.93 12.35
N ASN A 262 5.07 3.41 11.73
CA ASN A 262 6.34 3.53 12.40
C ASN A 262 6.36 4.85 13.18
N LEU A 263 6.76 4.82 14.45
CA LEU A 263 6.85 6.01 15.29
C LEU A 263 8.27 6.54 15.48
N THR A 264 9.29 5.78 15.08
CA THR A 264 10.69 6.18 15.23
C THR A 264 11.50 5.80 13.99
N ASP A 265 12.68 6.38 13.81
CA ASP A 265 13.56 6.02 12.69
C ASP A 265 14.31 4.68 12.89
N ARG A 266 13.92 3.85 13.87
CA ARG A 266 14.63 2.60 14.22
C ARG A 266 14.14 1.42 13.39
N ASP A 267 15.08 0.53 13.05
CA ASP A 267 14.88 -0.79 12.42
C ASP A 267 13.93 -0.87 11.19
N PHE A 268 13.89 0.23 10.42
CA PHE A 268 13.08 0.44 9.21
C PHE A 268 13.01 -0.75 8.24
N GLY A 269 14.15 -1.38 7.95
CA GLY A 269 14.26 -2.27 6.80
C GLY A 269 13.43 -3.56 6.89
N ARG A 270 13.24 -4.13 8.09
CA ARG A 270 12.59 -5.45 8.24
C ARG A 270 11.07 -5.34 8.23
N MET A 271 10.50 -4.47 9.05
CA MET A 271 9.06 -4.27 9.14
C MET A 271 8.49 -3.66 7.86
N TYR A 272 9.21 -2.73 7.21
CA TYR A 272 8.82 -2.20 5.91
C TYR A 272 8.67 -3.30 4.85
N ARG A 273 9.67 -4.19 4.73
CA ARG A 273 9.62 -5.31 3.77
C ARG A 273 8.44 -6.24 4.05
N LEU A 274 8.15 -6.48 5.33
CA LEU A 274 7.04 -7.31 5.75
C LEU A 274 5.69 -6.68 5.39
N ALA A 275 5.49 -5.39 5.72
CA ALA A 275 4.27 -4.65 5.36
C ALA A 275 4.01 -4.74 3.86
N ARG A 276 5.04 -4.51 3.06
CA ARG A 276 4.96 -4.59 1.58
C ARG A 276 4.62 -5.99 1.08
N ARG A 277 5.24 -7.04 1.63
CA ARG A 277 4.95 -8.44 1.24
C ARG A 277 3.52 -8.88 1.54
N SER A 278 2.88 -8.27 2.53
CA SER A 278 1.45 -8.52 2.82
C SER A 278 0.48 -7.76 1.90
N GLY A 279 0.98 -6.95 0.95
CA GLY A 279 0.16 -6.03 0.14
C GLY A 279 -0.18 -4.71 0.85
N GLY A 280 0.41 -4.48 2.03
CA GLY A 280 0.27 -3.26 2.81
C GLY A 280 1.40 -2.24 2.57
N PHE A 281 1.56 -1.30 3.51
CA PHE A 281 2.51 -0.19 3.39
C PHE A 281 2.87 0.38 4.77
N GLU A 282 3.83 1.30 4.77
CA GLU A 282 4.23 2.04 5.96
C GLU A 282 3.67 3.47 5.93
N LEU A 283 3.39 4.01 7.11
CA LEU A 283 3.17 5.43 7.35
C LEU A 283 4.10 5.89 8.47
N VAL A 284 4.68 7.08 8.29
CA VAL A 284 5.57 7.73 9.27
C VAL A 284 4.87 8.94 9.92
N PRO A 285 5.28 9.39 11.11
CA PRO A 285 4.55 10.39 11.90
C PRO A 285 4.38 11.73 11.20
N GLU A 286 5.38 12.17 10.43
CA GLU A 286 5.39 13.42 9.66
C GLU A 286 4.25 13.46 8.62
N GLN A 287 3.72 12.30 8.24
CA GLN A 287 2.65 12.16 7.25
C GLN A 287 1.24 12.20 7.86
N LYS A 288 1.10 12.51 9.17
CA LYS A 288 -0.18 12.44 9.88
C LYS A 288 -0.86 11.08 9.61
N PRO A 289 -0.27 9.97 10.10
CA PRO A 289 -0.56 8.62 9.62
C PRO A 289 -2.05 8.28 9.66
N PHE A 290 -2.76 8.64 10.73
CA PHE A 290 -4.21 8.39 10.85
C PHE A 290 -5.06 9.22 9.90
N GLU A 291 -4.68 10.46 9.59
CA GLU A 291 -5.40 11.28 8.61
C GLU A 291 -5.21 10.71 7.21
N THR A 292 -3.97 10.32 6.86
CA THR A 292 -3.64 9.69 5.59
C THR A 292 -4.38 8.35 5.44
N LEU A 293 -4.39 7.54 6.49
CA LEU A 293 -5.11 6.27 6.53
C LEU A 293 -6.63 6.48 6.39
N ARG A 294 -7.20 7.42 7.15
CA ARG A 294 -8.62 7.78 7.05
C ARG A 294 -8.99 8.18 5.63
N ARG A 295 -8.26 9.13 5.02
CA ARG A 295 -8.51 9.57 3.64
C ARG A 295 -8.43 8.43 2.63
N ARG A 296 -7.49 7.50 2.80
CA ARG A 296 -7.35 6.32 1.94
C ARG A 296 -8.53 5.36 2.08
N LEU A 297 -8.96 5.07 3.32
CA LEU A 297 -10.12 4.21 3.58
C LEU A 297 -11.43 4.87 3.12
N GLU A 298 -11.59 6.18 3.31
CA GLU A 298 -12.71 6.95 2.79
C GLU A 298 -12.76 6.92 1.26
N TYR A 299 -11.63 7.18 0.60
CA TYR A 299 -11.54 7.11 -0.86
C TYR A 299 -11.93 5.72 -1.40
N GLN A 300 -11.47 4.66 -0.75
CA GLN A 300 -11.86 3.29 -1.09
C GLN A 300 -13.35 3.06 -0.83
N TYR A 301 -13.88 3.48 0.32
CA TYR A 301 -15.30 3.34 0.63
C TYR A 301 -16.18 4.11 -0.36
N HIS A 302 -15.75 5.28 -0.84
CA HIS A 302 -16.48 6.09 -1.82
C HIS A 302 -16.37 5.59 -3.27
N LEU A 303 -15.31 4.86 -3.63
CA LEU A 303 -15.26 4.11 -4.89
C LEU A 303 -16.13 2.85 -4.84
N LEU A 304 -16.35 2.28 -3.65
CA LEU A 304 -17.12 1.06 -3.42
C LEU A 304 -18.60 1.32 -3.16
N ALA A 305 -18.95 2.47 -2.57
CA ALA A 305 -20.32 2.88 -2.40
C ALA A 305 -20.87 3.30 -3.77
N PRO A 306 -21.95 2.66 -4.30
CA PRO A 306 -22.63 3.18 -5.46
C PRO A 306 -23.01 4.63 -5.14
N ARG A 307 -22.53 5.58 -5.94
CA ARG A 307 -22.84 7.01 -5.76
C ARG A 307 -24.35 7.19 -5.67
N ALA A 308 -24.87 7.29 -4.46
CA ALA A 308 -26.22 7.75 -4.21
C ALA A 308 -26.25 9.24 -4.60
N GLY A 309 -26.77 9.55 -5.78
CA GLY A 309 -27.21 10.91 -6.10
C GLY A 309 -26.64 11.61 -7.34
N PHE A 310 -25.97 10.92 -8.28
CA PHE A 310 -25.86 11.47 -9.64
C PHE A 310 -26.88 10.76 -10.54
N PRO A 311 -27.85 11.50 -11.14
CA PRO A 311 -28.76 10.91 -12.11
C PRO A 311 -27.99 10.70 -13.41
N VAL A 312 -27.49 9.48 -13.61
CA VAL A 312 -27.18 9.00 -14.95
C VAL A 312 -28.24 7.97 -15.26
N ASP A 313 -29.40 8.46 -15.66
CA ASP A 313 -30.36 7.64 -16.38
C ASP A 313 -29.87 7.55 -17.82
N LEU A 314 -29.34 6.38 -18.18
CA LEU A 314 -29.64 5.73 -19.45
C LEU A 314 -29.58 4.21 -19.18
N ASN A 315 -30.72 3.65 -18.78
CA ASN A 315 -31.04 2.21 -18.68
C ASN A 315 -30.58 1.46 -17.39
N GLY A 316 -30.98 1.97 -16.23
CA GLY A 316 -31.58 1.13 -15.17
C GLY A 316 -30.79 -0.05 -14.59
N SER A 317 -29.50 0.08 -14.27
CA SER A 317 -28.83 -0.88 -13.37
C SER A 317 -27.83 -0.20 -12.43
N GLN A 318 -28.07 -0.36 -11.12
CA GLN A 318 -27.21 0.12 -10.04
C GLN A 318 -25.89 -0.67 -10.05
N GLY A 319 -24.76 0.02 -10.19
CA GLY A 319 -23.42 -0.59 -10.17
C GLY A 319 -23.16 -1.33 -8.86
N SER A 320 -22.74 -2.60 -8.95
CA SER A 320 -22.35 -3.44 -7.81
C SER A 320 -20.89 -3.87 -7.98
N VAL A 321 -20.11 -3.83 -6.90
CA VAL A 321 -18.71 -4.28 -6.87
C VAL A 321 -18.64 -5.74 -6.42
N TRP A 322 -17.71 -6.52 -6.97
CA TRP A 322 -17.61 -7.97 -6.83
C TRP A 322 -16.21 -8.42 -6.38
N TYR A 323 -16.10 -9.42 -5.49
CA TYR A 323 -14.83 -10.00 -5.02
C TYR A 323 -14.68 -11.48 -5.41
N PRO A 324 -13.45 -11.94 -5.74
CA PRO A 324 -13.17 -13.37 -5.90
C PRO A 324 -13.24 -14.09 -4.54
N HIS A 325 -14.05 -15.14 -4.44
CA HIS A 325 -14.05 -16.03 -3.28
C HIS A 325 -13.14 -17.24 -3.57
N TRP A 326 -12.17 -17.48 -2.69
CA TRP A 326 -11.46 -18.76 -2.67
C TRP A 326 -12.34 -19.75 -1.93
N ARG A 327 -12.89 -20.76 -2.62
CA ARG A 327 -13.40 -21.94 -1.91
C ARG A 327 -12.17 -22.70 -1.41
N GLU A 328 -12.08 -22.90 -0.11
CA GLU A 328 -11.17 -23.92 0.42
C GLU A 328 -11.61 -25.29 -0.15
N PRO A 329 -10.65 -26.19 -0.46
CA PRO A 329 -10.96 -27.52 -0.97
C PRO A 329 -11.80 -28.36 0.00
#